data_AF-A0A3R9AMY4-F1
#
_entry.id   AF-A0A3R9AMY4-F1
#
_cell.length_a   1.000
_cell.length_b   1.000
_cell.length_c   1.000
_cell.angle_alpha   90.00
_cell.angle_beta   90.00
_cell.angle_gamma   90.00
#
_symmetry.space_group_name_H-M   'P 1'
#
loop_
_entity.id
_entity.type
_entity.pdbx_description
1 polymer ?
#
loop_
_entity_poly.entity_id
_entity_poly.type
_entity_poly.pdbx_seq_one_letter_code
_entity_poly.pdbx_strand_id
1 'polypeptide(L)'
;MKVTDEALLRSGFTQPELQKIQSNIEKYGGTLGEAINDLARRFVTLAGVVAVCTFILLLLIVFSSPDRVIAWGLAMIFGVAIMSFAQPPVISYKSWRYRKTIKN
;
A
#
# COMPACT_ATOMS: atom_id res chain seq x y z
N MET A 1 21.07 3.10 -5.88
CA MET A 1 20.74 3.37 -7.30
C MET A 1 19.89 4.63 -7.35
N LYS A 2 20.15 5.57 -8.26
CA LYS A 2 19.29 6.74 -8.46
C LYS A 2 17.96 6.26 -9.04
N VAL A 3 16.84 6.66 -8.44
CA VAL A 3 15.50 6.35 -8.99
C VAL A 3 15.28 7.27 -10.18
N THR A 4 15.03 6.70 -11.36
CA THR A 4 14.73 7.43 -12.60
C THR A 4 13.45 6.89 -13.23
N ASP A 5 12.83 7.68 -14.10
CA ASP A 5 11.60 7.29 -14.79
C ASP A 5 11.80 6.03 -15.64
N GLU A 6 12.95 5.90 -16.31
CA GLU A 6 13.27 4.74 -17.14
C GLU A 6 13.37 3.47 -16.29
N ALA A 7 13.95 3.57 -15.09
CA ALA A 7 14.03 2.45 -14.16
C ALA A 7 12.64 2.04 -13.65
N LEU A 8 11.77 3.01 -13.37
CA LEU A 8 10.40 2.75 -12.95
C LEU A 8 9.57 2.12 -14.08
N LEU A 9 9.64 2.64 -15.31
CA LEU A 9 9.00 2.04 -16.49
C LEU A 9 9.44 0.59 -16.69
N ARG A 10 10.75 0.32 -16.64
CA ARG A 10 11.29 -1.05 -16.75
C ARG A 10 10.81 -1.98 -15.64
N SER A 11 10.47 -1.44 -14.48
CA SER A 11 9.92 -2.23 -13.36
C SER A 11 8.41 -2.45 -13.42
N GLY A 12 7.71 -1.88 -14.42
CA GLY A 12 6.27 -2.08 -14.64
C GLY A 12 5.38 -0.92 -14.22
N PHE A 13 5.94 0.28 -13.98
CA PHE A 13 5.14 1.51 -13.91
C PHE A 13 4.66 1.91 -15.30
N THR A 14 3.48 2.52 -15.39
CA THR A 14 2.96 3.09 -16.64
C THR A 14 3.24 4.58 -16.72
N GLN A 15 3.24 5.14 -17.93
CA GLN A 15 3.43 6.58 -18.12
C GLN A 15 2.42 7.45 -17.34
N PRO A 16 1.11 7.13 -17.31
CA PRO A 16 0.16 7.87 -16.47
C PRO A 16 0.46 7.80 -14.97
N GLU A 17 0.96 6.67 -14.48
CA GLU A 17 1.37 6.54 -13.07
C GLU A 17 2.56 7.45 -12.75
N LEU A 18 3.55 7.53 -13.64
CA LEU A 18 4.71 8.41 -13.48
C LEU A 18 4.33 9.88 -13.51
N GLN A 19 3.50 10.29 -14.47
CA GLN A 19 2.97 11.66 -14.54
C GLN A 19 2.22 12.03 -13.24
N LYS A 20 1.44 11.10 -12.69
CA LYS A 20 0.74 11.32 -11.41
C LYS A 20 1.71 11.48 -10.24
N ILE A 21 2.81 10.73 -10.20
CA ILE A 21 3.84 10.87 -9.16
C ILE A 21 4.57 12.20 -9.32
N GLN A 22 5.00 12.53 -10.54
CA GLN A 22 5.71 13.79 -10.84
C GLN A 22 4.87 15.01 -10.53
N SER A 23 3.60 15.04 -10.93
CA SER A 23 2.68 16.14 -10.62
C SER A 23 2.51 16.35 -9.10
N ASN A 24 2.52 15.28 -8.30
CA ASN A 24 2.51 15.41 -6.84
C ASN A 24 3.83 15.97 -6.31
N ILE A 25 4.97 15.57 -6.85
CA ILE A 25 6.28 16.10 -6.47
C ILE A 25 6.39 17.59 -6.84
N GLU A 26 5.92 18.00 -8.01
CA GLU A 26 5.89 19.42 -8.41
C GLU A 26 5.02 20.26 -7.47
N LYS A 27 3.90 19.71 -7.01
CA LYS A 27 2.95 20.40 -6.13
C LYS A 27 3.37 20.46 -4.66
N TYR A 28 3.99 19.40 -4.15
CA TYR A 28 4.28 19.23 -2.73
C TYR A 28 5.78 19.20 -2.40
N GLY A 29 6.64 19.28 -3.42
CA GLY A 29 8.09 19.18 -3.30
C GLY A 29 8.59 17.74 -3.11
N GLY A 30 9.90 17.62 -2.93
CA GLY A 30 10.60 16.35 -2.71
C GLY A 30 11.21 15.77 -3.98
N THR A 31 11.67 14.52 -3.88
CA THR A 31 12.34 13.79 -4.95
C THR A 31 11.55 12.55 -5.35
N LEU A 32 11.80 12.05 -6.57
CA LEU A 32 11.21 10.81 -7.05
C LEU A 32 11.54 9.62 -6.11
N GLY A 33 12.76 9.59 -5.56
CA GLY A 33 13.17 8.56 -4.60
C GLY A 33 12.37 8.60 -3.29
N GLU A 34 12.13 9.79 -2.75
CA GLU A 34 11.31 9.99 -1.54
C GLU A 34 9.86 9.59 -1.79
N ALA A 35 9.27 10.01 -2.91
CA ALA A 35 7.91 9.65 -3.27
C ALA A 35 7.73 8.12 -3.37
N ILE A 36 8.66 7.42 -4.04
CA ILE A 36 8.64 5.96 -4.15
C ILE A 36 8.84 5.30 -2.79
N ASN A 37 9.74 5.81 -1.95
CA ASN A 37 9.95 5.29 -0.59
C ASN A 37 8.70 5.44 0.30
N ASP A 38 8.02 6.58 0.22
CA ASP A 38 6.81 6.85 0.99
C ASP A 38 5.65 5.98 0.53
N LEU A 39 5.46 5.82 -0.78
CA LEU A 39 4.47 4.90 -1.35
C LEU A 39 4.75 3.45 -0.92
N ALA A 40 6.01 3.02 -0.96
CA ALA A 40 6.40 1.69 -0.49
C ALA A 40 6.10 1.49 1.00
N ARG A 41 6.35 2.51 1.83
CA ARG A 41 6.06 2.46 3.28
C ARG A 41 4.57 2.39 3.54
N ARG A 42 3.74 3.17 2.82
CA ARG A 42 2.28 3.12 2.92
C ARG A 42 1.74 1.72 2.61
N PHE A 43 2.29 1.04 1.60
CA PHE A 43 1.93 -0.34 1.32
C PHE A 43 2.27 -1.30 2.47
N VAL A 44 3.46 -1.17 3.06
CA VAL A 44 3.86 -1.99 4.23
C VAL A 44 2.95 -1.74 5.42
N THR A 45 2.58 -0.48 5.68
CA THR A 45 1.63 -0.13 6.74
C THR A 45 0.26 -0.77 6.48
N LEU A 46 -0.26 -0.67 5.26
CA LEU A 46 -1.53 -1.31 4.89
C LEU A 46 -1.47 -2.83 5.08
N ALA A 47 -0.39 -3.48 4.61
CA ALA A 47 -0.19 -4.91 4.81
C ALA A 47 -0.13 -5.29 6.30
N GLY A 48 0.51 -4.46 7.13
CA GLY A 48 0.52 -4.62 8.59
C GLY A 48 -0.86 -4.51 9.21
N VAL A 49 -1.68 -3.53 8.81
CA VAL A 49 -3.08 -3.39 9.25
C VAL A 49 -3.89 -4.63 8.87
N VAL A 50 -3.78 -5.08 7.61
CA VAL A 50 -4.46 -6.30 7.15
C VAL A 50 -4.03 -7.52 7.95
N ALA A 51 -2.73 -7.67 8.25
CA ALA A 51 -2.23 -8.77 9.06
C ALA A 51 -2.79 -8.75 10.49
N VAL A 52 -2.83 -7.57 11.13
CA VAL A 52 -3.41 -7.40 12.47
C VAL A 52 -4.91 -7.68 12.46
N CYS A 53 -5.67 -7.15 11.49
CA CYS A 53 -7.10 -7.44 11.35
C CYS A 53 -7.34 -8.93 11.17
N THR A 54 -6.54 -9.60 10.33
CA THR A 54 -6.63 -11.04 10.11
C THR A 54 -6.36 -11.80 11.41
N PHE A 55 -5.34 -11.40 12.16
CA PHE A 55 -5.02 -12.01 13.45
C PHE A 55 -6.15 -11.85 14.47
N ILE A 56 -6.75 -10.66 14.58
CA ILE A 56 -7.90 -10.42 15.46
C ILE A 56 -9.10 -11.26 15.01
N LEU A 57 -9.35 -11.36 13.71
CA LEU A 57 -10.44 -12.20 13.19
C LEU A 57 -10.25 -13.67 13.55
N LEU A 58 -9.01 -14.19 13.48
CA LEU A 58 -8.70 -15.56 13.93
C LEU A 58 -8.99 -15.74 15.42
N LEU A 59 -8.61 -14.78 16.27
CA LEU A 59 -8.96 -14.82 17.69
C LEU A 59 -10.48 -14.79 17.91
N LEU A 60 -11.21 -13.97 17.17
CA LEU A 60 -12.67 -13.93 17.26
C LEU A 60 -13.30 -15.26 16.86
N ILE A 61 -12.80 -15.91 15.82
CA ILE A 61 -13.30 -17.23 15.39
C ILE A 61 -13.11 -18.27 16.48
N VAL A 62 -12.01 -18.23 17.23
CA VAL A 62 -11.71 -19.21 18.29
C VAL A 62 -12.46 -18.90 19.59
N PHE A 63 -12.57 -17.63 19.97
CA PHE A 63 -13.01 -17.22 21.31
C PHE A 63 -14.38 -16.53 21.36
N SER A 64 -15.00 -16.22 20.22
CA SER A 64 -16.23 -15.41 20.16
C SER A 64 -17.40 -16.18 19.58
N SER A 65 -18.61 -15.63 19.76
CA SER A 65 -19.83 -16.21 19.21
C SER A 65 -19.96 -15.87 17.71
N PRO A 66 -20.67 -16.70 16.91
CA PRO A 66 -20.75 -16.52 15.47
C PRO A 66 -21.30 -15.15 15.02
N ASP A 67 -22.27 -14.61 15.76
CA ASP A 67 -22.84 -13.27 15.53
C ASP A 67 -21.78 -12.16 15.65
N ARG A 68 -20.92 -12.25 16.66
CA ARG A 68 -19.82 -11.28 16.86
C ARG A 68 -18.76 -11.43 15.79
N VAL A 69 -18.43 -12.66 15.39
CA VAL A 69 -17.47 -12.90 14.30
C VAL A 69 -17.94 -12.26 13.00
N ILE A 70 -19.21 -12.43 12.64
CA ILE A 70 -19.80 -11.86 11.42
C ILE A 70 -19.81 -10.33 11.50
N ALA A 71 -20.29 -9.76 12.60
CA ALA A 71 -20.39 -8.31 12.76
C ALA A 71 -19.02 -7.62 12.68
N TRP A 72 -18.04 -8.09 13.46
CA TRP A 72 -16.69 -7.51 13.47
C TRP A 72 -15.91 -7.82 12.18
N GLY A 73 -16.10 -8.99 11.59
CA GLY A 73 -15.50 -9.36 10.31
C GLY A 73 -15.92 -8.41 9.19
N LEU A 74 -17.23 -8.13 9.08
CA LEU A 74 -17.74 -7.15 8.12
C LEU A 74 -17.17 -5.75 8.37
N ALA A 75 -17.16 -5.30 9.62
CA ALA A 75 -16.60 -3.99 9.99
C ALA A 75 -15.12 -3.86 9.58
N MET A 76 -14.32 -4.90 9.79
CA MET A 76 -12.91 -4.92 9.38
C MET A 76 -12.73 -4.87 7.87
N ILE A 77 -13.54 -5.61 7.11
CA ILE A 77 -13.50 -5.59 5.63
C ILE A 77 -13.77 -4.18 5.11
N PHE A 78 -14.82 -3.52 5.61
CA PHE A 78 -15.13 -2.15 5.22
C PHE A 78 -14.03 -1.17 5.65
N GLY A 79 -13.49 -1.31 6.86
CA GLY A 79 -12.38 -0.49 7.34
C GLY A 79 -11.13 -0.58 6.44
N VAL A 80 -10.72 -1.80 6.10
CA VAL A 80 -9.58 -2.04 5.19
C VAL A 80 -9.87 -1.52 3.78
N ALA A 81 -11.08 -1.71 3.26
CA ALA A 81 -11.46 -1.22 1.94
C ALA A 81 -11.36 0.31 1.88
N ILE A 82 -11.95 1.02 2.85
CA ILE A 82 -11.90 2.49 2.94
C ILE A 82 -10.44 2.97 3.03
N MET A 83 -9.63 2.38 3.90
CA MET A 83 -8.20 2.72 4.01
C MET A 83 -7.42 2.44 2.72
N SER A 84 -7.81 1.41 1.97
CA SER A 84 -7.17 1.06 0.69
C SER A 84 -7.51 2.07 -0.40
N PHE A 85 -8.75 2.57 -0.45
CA PHE A 85 -9.16 3.60 -1.42
C PHE A 85 -8.63 5.01 -1.09
N ALA A 86 -8.40 5.31 0.19
CA ALA A 86 -7.80 6.58 0.61
C ALA A 86 -6.34 6.75 0.14
N GLN A 87 -5.66 5.64 -0.19
CA GLN A 87 -4.31 5.62 -0.73
C GLN A 87 -4.32 5.12 -2.19
N PRO A 88 -3.24 5.25 -2.97
CA PRO A 88 -3.14 4.62 -4.30
C PRO A 88 -2.54 3.20 -4.16
N PRO A 89 -3.33 2.14 -3.89
CA PRO A 89 -2.80 0.84 -3.45
C PRO A 89 -1.92 0.18 -4.51
N VAL A 90 -2.29 0.31 -5.79
CA VAL A 90 -1.55 -0.26 -6.92
C VAL A 90 -0.16 0.37 -7.06
N ILE A 91 -0.09 1.70 -7.01
CA ILE A 91 1.17 2.43 -7.14
C ILE A 91 2.04 2.18 -5.90
N SER A 92 1.44 2.16 -4.71
CA SER A 92 2.13 1.83 -3.46
C SER A 92 2.73 0.42 -3.48
N TYR A 93 2.00 -0.57 -4.01
CA TYR A 93 2.50 -1.93 -4.20
C TYR A 93 3.67 -1.98 -5.18
N LYS A 94 3.55 -1.35 -6.35
CA LYS A 94 4.64 -1.30 -7.34
C LYS A 94 5.89 -0.65 -6.77
N SER A 95 5.75 0.44 -6.02
CA SER A 95 6.85 1.12 -5.31
C SER A 95 7.54 0.19 -4.30
N TRP A 96 6.76 -0.58 -3.52
CA TRP A 96 7.32 -1.57 -2.59
C TRP A 96 8.07 -2.70 -3.32
N ARG A 97 7.50 -3.23 -4.42
CA ARG A 97 8.12 -4.28 -5.22
C ARG A 97 9.44 -3.81 -5.82
N TYR A 98 9.44 -2.63 -6.46
CA TYR A 98 10.64 -2.00 -7.02
C TYR A 98 11.75 -1.85 -5.98
N ARG A 99 11.39 -1.38 -4.77
CA ARG A 99 12.32 -1.26 -3.65
C ARG A 99 12.93 -2.59 -3.20
N LYS A 100 12.16 -3.68 -3.20
CA LYS A 100 12.69 -5.01 -2.90
C LYS A 100 13.71 -5.46 -3.95
N THR A 101 13.43 -5.21 -5.24
CA THR A 101 14.32 -5.60 -6.34
C THR A 101 15.65 -4.84 -6.33
N ILE A 102 15.70 -3.61 -5.83
CA ILE A 102 16.95 -2.81 -5.76
C ILE A 102 17.75 -3.08 -4.49
N LYS A 103 17.10 -3.55 -3.42
CA LYS A 103 17.78 -3.84 -2.15
C LYS A 103 18.50 -5.20 -2.17
N ASN A 104 18.04 -6.10 -3.03
CA ASN A 104 18.68 -7.39 -3.31
C ASN A 104 19.69 -7.25 -4.46
#